data_AF-A0A1X7PQA8-F1
#
_entry.id   AF-A0A1X7PQA8-F1
#
_cell.length_a   1.000
_cell.length_b   1.000
_cell.length_c   1.000
_cell.angle_alpha   90.00
_cell.angle_beta   90.00
_cell.angle_gamma   90.00
#
_symmetry.space_group_name_H-M   'P 1'
#
loop_
_entity.id
_entity.type
_entity.pdbx_description
1 polymer ?
#
loop_
_entity_poly.entity_id
_entity_poly.type
_entity_poly.pdbx_seq_one_letter_code
_entity_poly.pdbx_strand_id
1 'polypeptide(L)'
;MRQAGFAYAQARMQARFAARPEAAEWQMIETGRDLAQGLDATKRTGLAAFVARLGRDSSREAVESGLRQAWADLVAEVAHWAPPSWRAALEWVALLPHLGLADAEGSLALPGGEALATAIEDGARPGAAWQAGLAARLPRGGAAALAPLNPLITAYLEGPPRALTERWALMRGLERLLRARAGEPAAAFAFLGLMALDLERLRGALLLARLFPVTGEGEAA
;
A
#
# COMPACT_ATOMS: atom_id res chain seq x y z
N MET A 1 5.29 -12.57 22.78
CA MET A 1 6.66 -13.13 22.64
C MET A 1 7.30 -12.49 21.42
N ARG A 2 8.44 -11.79 21.58
CA ARG A 2 9.24 -11.34 20.43
C ARG A 2 9.80 -12.57 19.71
N GLN A 3 9.63 -12.67 18.41
CA GLN A 3 10.16 -13.76 17.60
C GLN A 3 11.42 -13.27 16.89
N ALA A 4 12.54 -14.00 16.96
CA ALA A 4 13.83 -13.56 16.44
C ALA A 4 13.77 -13.11 14.96
N GLY A 5 12.97 -13.78 14.12
CA GLY A 5 12.76 -13.38 12.73
C GLY A 5 12.14 -11.99 12.56
N PHE A 6 11.25 -11.57 13.45
CA PHE A 6 10.64 -10.24 13.37
C PHE A 6 11.54 -9.12 13.91
N ALA A 7 12.58 -9.40 14.69
CA ALA A 7 13.54 -8.39 15.10
C ALA A 7 14.36 -7.86 13.91
N TYR A 8 14.80 -8.77 13.02
CA TYR A 8 15.47 -8.39 11.77
C TYR A 8 14.53 -7.59 10.85
N ALA A 9 13.31 -8.08 10.65
CA ALA A 9 12.29 -7.37 9.87
C ALA A 9 12.04 -5.96 10.43
N GLN A 10 11.96 -5.80 11.77
CA GLN A 10 11.73 -4.51 12.41
C GLN A 10 12.79 -3.47 12.02
N ALA A 11 14.07 -3.81 12.07
CA ALA A 11 15.14 -2.86 11.73
C ALA A 11 15.04 -2.37 10.27
N ARG A 12 14.76 -3.29 9.34
CA ARG A 12 14.58 -2.98 7.91
C ARG A 12 13.35 -2.13 7.65
N MET A 13 12.24 -2.42 8.33
CA MET A 13 11.00 -1.63 8.24
C MET A 13 11.18 -0.23 8.83
N GLN A 14 11.87 -0.09 9.97
CA GLN A 14 12.15 1.22 10.57
C GLN A 14 13.00 2.11 9.65
N ALA A 15 14.03 1.56 9.01
CA ALA A 15 14.84 2.30 8.05
C ALA A 15 14.01 2.84 6.87
N ARG A 16 13.08 2.02 6.33
CA ARG A 16 12.16 2.45 5.26
C ARG A 16 11.13 3.46 5.76
N PHE A 17 10.57 3.22 6.93
CA PHE A 17 9.59 4.11 7.54
C PHE A 17 10.18 5.52 7.76
N ALA A 18 11.44 5.62 8.17
CA ALA A 18 12.15 6.88 8.35
C ALA A 18 12.42 7.64 7.04
N ALA A 19 12.40 6.95 5.89
CA ALA A 19 12.59 7.55 4.56
C ALA A 19 11.29 8.01 3.90
N ARG A 20 10.13 7.83 4.55
CA ARG A 20 8.84 8.21 3.99
C ARG A 20 8.77 9.72 3.73
N PRO A 21 8.04 10.16 2.69
CA PRO A 21 7.94 11.58 2.39
C PRO A 21 7.26 12.35 3.52
N GLU A 22 7.83 13.49 3.87
CA GLU A 22 7.27 14.45 4.81
C GLU A 22 6.19 15.33 4.15
N ALA A 23 5.54 16.19 4.94
CA ALA A 23 4.46 17.05 4.46
C ALA A 23 4.88 17.95 3.29
N ALA A 24 6.09 18.54 3.35
CA ALA A 24 6.60 19.40 2.29
C ALA A 24 6.89 18.62 0.99
N GLU A 25 7.43 17.40 1.09
CA GLU A 25 7.69 16.54 -0.05
C GLU A 25 6.41 16.08 -0.71
N TRP A 26 5.41 15.71 0.09
CA TRP A 26 4.09 15.40 -0.42
C TRP A 26 3.44 16.58 -1.14
N GLN A 27 3.56 17.79 -0.60
CA GLN A 27 3.07 18.99 -1.26
C GLN A 27 3.73 19.17 -2.63
N MET A 28 5.03 18.91 -2.76
CA MET A 28 5.73 18.98 -4.06
C MET A 28 5.24 17.92 -5.05
N ILE A 29 4.95 16.69 -4.59
CA ILE A 29 4.40 15.62 -5.44
C ILE A 29 2.99 16.00 -5.93
N GLU A 30 2.13 16.47 -5.03
CA GLU A 30 0.71 16.76 -5.31
C GLU A 30 0.49 18.03 -6.12
N THR A 31 1.44 18.98 -6.09
CA THR A 31 1.39 20.22 -6.89
C THR A 31 2.01 20.06 -8.28
N GLY A 32 2.53 18.87 -8.61
CA GLY A 32 3.05 18.56 -9.94
C GLY A 32 2.00 18.80 -11.03
N ARG A 33 2.33 19.63 -12.02
CA ARG A 33 1.39 20.06 -13.08
C ARG A 33 1.24 19.08 -14.23
N ASP A 34 2.11 18.09 -14.28
CA ASP A 34 2.09 17.00 -15.25
C ASP A 34 2.74 15.74 -14.66
N LEU A 35 2.60 14.61 -15.35
CA LEU A 35 3.16 13.33 -14.92
C LEU A 35 4.69 13.40 -14.76
N ALA A 36 5.42 14.10 -15.63
CA ALA A 36 6.87 14.16 -15.56
C ALA A 36 7.34 14.86 -14.27
N GLN A 37 6.73 16.00 -13.93
CA GLN A 37 6.99 16.74 -12.70
C GLN A 37 6.64 15.89 -11.47
N GLY A 38 5.50 15.20 -11.47
CA GLY A 38 5.11 14.29 -10.39
C GLY A 38 6.09 13.14 -10.18
N LEU A 39 6.57 12.51 -11.26
CA LEU A 39 7.59 11.46 -11.21
C LEU A 39 8.93 12.00 -10.68
N ASP A 40 9.37 13.16 -11.15
CA ASP A 40 10.64 13.75 -10.72
C ASP A 40 10.62 14.23 -9.27
N ALA A 41 9.49 14.75 -8.78
CA ALA A 41 9.29 15.03 -7.37
C ALA A 41 9.33 13.75 -6.54
N THR A 42 8.65 12.69 -6.98
CA THR A 42 8.60 11.41 -6.26
C THR A 42 9.97 10.74 -6.15
N LYS A 43 10.79 10.79 -7.21
CA LYS A 43 12.16 10.23 -7.23
C LYS A 43 13.11 10.84 -6.21
N ARG A 44 12.80 12.04 -5.69
CA ARG A 44 13.60 12.71 -4.65
C ARG A 44 13.22 12.29 -3.22
N THR A 45 12.22 11.42 -3.08
CA THR A 45 11.71 10.95 -1.78
C THR A 45 11.98 9.46 -1.58
N GLY A 46 11.65 8.91 -0.41
CA GLY A 46 11.71 7.46 -0.19
C GLY A 46 10.73 6.62 -1.03
N LEU A 47 9.83 7.24 -1.80
CA LEU A 47 8.94 6.54 -2.74
C LEU A 47 9.55 6.36 -4.14
N ALA A 48 10.81 6.72 -4.37
CA ALA A 48 11.47 6.59 -5.67
C ALA A 48 11.33 5.17 -6.29
N ALA A 49 11.39 4.12 -5.47
CA ALA A 49 11.22 2.74 -5.91
C ALA A 49 9.84 2.46 -6.54
N PHE A 50 8.78 3.17 -6.12
CA PHE A 50 7.43 3.01 -6.66
C PHE A 50 7.30 3.54 -8.09
N VAL A 51 8.13 4.49 -8.48
CA VAL A 51 8.07 5.15 -9.80
C VAL A 51 9.24 4.79 -10.70
N ALA A 52 10.12 3.89 -10.27
CA ALA A 52 11.36 3.55 -10.97
C ALA A 52 11.13 3.01 -12.38
N ARG A 53 9.98 2.35 -12.62
CA ARG A 53 9.60 1.78 -13.93
C ARG A 53 8.76 2.73 -14.81
N LEU A 54 8.42 3.92 -14.32
CA LEU A 54 7.52 4.85 -15.00
C LEU A 54 8.31 5.91 -15.76
N GLY A 55 7.93 6.12 -17.02
CA GLY A 55 8.41 7.22 -17.85
C GLY A 55 7.42 8.38 -17.91
N ARG A 56 7.89 9.53 -18.41
CA ARG A 56 7.07 10.75 -18.60
C ARG A 56 5.85 10.53 -19.52
N ASP A 57 5.96 9.61 -20.48
CA ASP A 57 4.93 9.34 -21.49
C ASP A 57 4.07 8.12 -21.11
N SER A 58 4.20 7.62 -19.88
CA SER A 58 3.45 6.44 -19.43
C SER A 58 1.94 6.65 -19.59
N SER A 59 1.26 5.65 -20.12
CA SER A 59 -0.20 5.63 -20.15
C SER A 59 -0.76 5.46 -18.73
N ARG A 60 -2.06 5.68 -18.57
CA ARG A 60 -2.75 5.44 -17.30
C ARG A 60 -2.57 3.99 -16.83
N GLU A 61 -2.73 3.05 -17.75
CA GLU A 61 -2.60 1.61 -17.51
C GLU A 61 -1.16 1.25 -17.11
N ALA A 62 -0.17 1.88 -17.75
CA ALA A 62 1.24 1.70 -17.40
C ALA A 62 1.55 2.24 -15.99
N VAL A 63 0.98 3.39 -15.61
CA VAL A 63 1.11 3.94 -14.25
C VAL A 63 0.49 3.00 -13.21
N GLU A 64 -0.76 2.57 -13.42
CA GLU A 64 -1.44 1.65 -12.50
C GLU A 64 -0.71 0.31 -12.36
N SER A 65 -0.31 -0.30 -13.47
CA SER A 65 0.45 -1.55 -13.49
C SER A 65 1.81 -1.42 -12.82
N GLY A 66 2.55 -0.34 -13.11
CA GLY A 66 3.85 -0.07 -12.49
C GLY A 66 3.77 0.12 -10.97
N LEU A 67 2.77 0.87 -10.49
CA LEU A 67 2.52 1.05 -9.06
C LEU A 67 2.09 -0.26 -8.38
N ARG A 68 1.23 -1.05 -9.02
CA ARG A 68 0.82 -2.39 -8.52
C ARG A 68 2.03 -3.32 -8.40
N GLN A 69 2.90 -3.35 -9.40
CA GLN A 69 4.10 -4.19 -9.35
C GLN A 69 5.07 -3.72 -8.27
N ALA A 70 5.32 -2.41 -8.16
CA ALA A 70 6.21 -1.90 -7.12
C ALA A 70 5.68 -2.16 -5.69
N TRP A 71 4.35 -2.11 -5.52
CA TRP A 71 3.71 -2.52 -4.28
C TRP A 71 3.91 -4.02 -3.99
N ALA A 72 3.66 -4.88 -4.97
CA ALA A 72 3.89 -6.32 -4.83
C ALA A 72 5.36 -6.65 -4.49
N ASP A 73 6.31 -5.96 -5.13
CA ASP A 73 7.75 -6.09 -4.86
C ASP A 73 8.08 -5.72 -3.39
N LEU A 74 7.51 -4.63 -2.88
CA LEU A 74 7.66 -4.22 -1.47
C LEU A 74 7.05 -5.26 -0.50
N VAL A 75 5.84 -5.74 -0.78
CA VAL A 75 5.18 -6.75 0.06
C VAL A 75 6.00 -8.03 0.11
N ALA A 76 6.48 -8.51 -1.05
CA ALA A 76 7.31 -9.70 -1.14
C ALA A 76 8.63 -9.53 -0.36
N GLU A 77 9.24 -8.34 -0.41
CA GLU A 77 10.45 -8.04 0.35
C GLU A 77 10.19 -8.09 1.87
N VAL A 78 9.09 -7.49 2.35
CA VAL A 78 8.73 -7.52 3.78
C VAL A 78 8.39 -8.94 4.23
N ALA A 79 7.66 -9.70 3.42
CA ALA A 79 7.35 -11.10 3.67
C ALA A 79 8.64 -11.93 3.77
N HIS A 80 9.63 -11.68 2.91
CA HIS A 80 10.90 -12.39 2.93
C HIS A 80 11.66 -12.23 4.27
N TRP A 81 11.59 -11.06 4.90
CA TRP A 81 12.21 -10.82 6.22
C TRP A 81 11.48 -11.52 7.36
N ALA A 82 10.20 -11.85 7.19
CA ALA A 82 9.38 -12.49 8.21
C ALA A 82 9.63 -14.01 8.29
N PRO A 83 9.28 -14.66 9.42
CA PRO A 83 9.31 -16.11 9.52
C PRO A 83 8.47 -16.78 8.42
N PRO A 84 8.89 -17.95 7.88
CA PRO A 84 8.19 -18.63 6.77
C PRO A 84 6.69 -18.84 7.01
N SER A 85 6.29 -19.13 8.24
CA SER A 85 4.89 -19.35 8.63
C SER A 85 3.99 -18.12 8.49
N TRP A 86 4.56 -16.93 8.34
CA TRP A 86 3.85 -15.66 8.21
C TRP A 86 3.84 -15.11 6.78
N ARG A 87 4.64 -15.68 5.87
CA ARG A 87 4.84 -15.15 4.51
C ARG A 87 3.56 -15.06 3.72
N ALA A 88 2.80 -16.16 3.66
CA ALA A 88 1.53 -16.21 2.94
C ALA A 88 0.53 -15.14 3.42
N ALA A 89 0.49 -14.88 4.74
CA ALA A 89 -0.39 -13.85 5.30
C ALA A 89 0.08 -12.43 4.96
N LEU A 90 1.39 -12.18 4.91
CA LEU A 90 1.95 -10.89 4.50
C LEU A 90 1.79 -10.65 2.99
N GLU A 91 2.05 -11.65 2.16
CA GLU A 91 1.86 -11.61 0.71
C GLU A 91 0.41 -11.31 0.34
N TRP A 92 -0.56 -11.81 1.12
CA TRP A 92 -1.98 -11.50 0.94
C TRP A 92 -2.33 -10.01 1.09
N VAL A 93 -1.51 -9.24 1.81
CA VAL A 93 -1.66 -7.78 1.93
C VAL A 93 -1.44 -7.07 0.60
N ALA A 94 -0.78 -7.72 -0.37
CA ALA A 94 -0.61 -7.18 -1.72
C ALA A 94 -1.95 -6.80 -2.37
N LEU A 95 -3.03 -7.53 -2.08
CA LEU A 95 -4.36 -7.28 -2.64
C LEU A 95 -5.08 -6.07 -2.02
N LEU A 96 -4.65 -5.63 -0.83
CA LEU A 96 -5.40 -4.68 0.00
C LEU A 96 -5.67 -3.31 -0.68
N PRO A 97 -4.70 -2.64 -1.32
CA PRO A 97 -4.92 -1.33 -1.99
C PRO A 97 -5.73 -1.39 -3.28
N HIS A 98 -6.11 -2.60 -3.70
CA HIS A 98 -6.77 -2.88 -4.96
C HIS A 98 -8.21 -3.36 -4.80
N LEU A 99 -8.69 -3.60 -3.55
CA LEU A 99 -10.03 -4.11 -3.28
C LEU A 99 -11.17 -3.21 -3.78
N GLY A 100 -10.92 -1.91 -3.95
CA GLY A 100 -11.87 -0.92 -4.46
C GLY A 100 -11.59 -0.46 -5.90
N LEU A 101 -10.58 -1.02 -6.56
CA LEU A 101 -10.29 -0.70 -7.96
C LEU A 101 -11.09 -1.64 -8.86
N ALA A 102 -11.88 -1.05 -9.76
CA ALA A 102 -12.68 -1.80 -10.74
C ALA A 102 -11.83 -2.56 -11.78
N ASP A 103 -10.51 -2.40 -11.77
CA ASP A 103 -9.59 -3.18 -12.59
C ASP A 103 -9.36 -4.56 -11.93
N ALA A 104 -10.39 -5.41 -12.04
CA ALA A 104 -10.33 -6.79 -11.61
C ALA A 104 -9.20 -7.52 -12.34
N GLU A 105 -9.11 -7.38 -13.66
CA GLU A 105 -8.20 -8.14 -14.51
C GLU A 105 -6.72 -8.00 -14.07
N GLY A 106 -6.29 -6.78 -13.77
CA GLY A 106 -4.94 -6.54 -13.30
C GLY A 106 -4.66 -6.90 -11.84
N SER A 107 -5.68 -6.80 -10.97
CA SER A 107 -5.56 -7.11 -9.53
C SER A 107 -5.62 -8.61 -9.26
N LEU A 108 -6.25 -9.38 -10.15
CA LEU A 108 -6.36 -10.83 -10.09
C LEU A 108 -5.06 -11.56 -10.44
N ALA A 109 -4.15 -10.90 -11.16
CA ALA A 109 -2.81 -11.42 -11.47
C ALA A 109 -1.87 -11.50 -10.24
N LEU A 110 -2.22 -10.85 -9.12
CA LEU A 110 -1.46 -10.96 -7.88
C LEU A 110 -1.72 -12.31 -7.19
N PRO A 111 -0.76 -12.84 -6.41
CA PRO A 111 -0.92 -14.11 -5.72
C PRO A 111 -2.21 -14.19 -4.90
N GLY A 112 -3.08 -15.13 -5.28
CA GLY A 112 -4.37 -15.38 -4.62
C GLY A 112 -5.51 -14.43 -5.01
N GLY A 113 -5.29 -13.56 -6.00
CA GLY A 113 -6.33 -12.72 -6.59
C GLY A 113 -7.50 -13.54 -7.13
N GLU A 114 -7.24 -14.66 -7.82
CA GLU A 114 -8.29 -15.57 -8.33
C GLU A 114 -9.29 -16.01 -7.25
N ALA A 115 -8.80 -16.43 -6.08
CA ALA A 115 -9.67 -16.85 -4.98
C ALA A 115 -10.52 -15.68 -4.44
N LEU A 116 -9.98 -14.46 -4.48
CA LEU A 116 -10.73 -13.26 -4.14
C LEU A 116 -11.79 -12.93 -5.21
N ALA A 117 -11.47 -13.07 -6.51
CA ALA A 117 -12.45 -12.92 -7.60
C ALA A 117 -13.62 -13.87 -7.42
N THR A 118 -13.35 -15.17 -7.30
CA THR A 118 -14.40 -16.18 -7.16
C THR A 118 -15.30 -15.88 -5.98
N ALA A 119 -14.74 -15.51 -4.83
CA ALA A 119 -15.56 -15.14 -3.67
C ALA A 119 -16.45 -13.92 -3.93
N ILE A 120 -15.96 -12.91 -4.66
CA ILE A 120 -16.73 -11.73 -5.03
C ILE A 120 -17.81 -12.06 -6.06
N GLU A 121 -17.50 -12.89 -7.05
CA GLU A 121 -18.46 -13.42 -8.04
C GLU A 121 -19.58 -14.22 -7.38
N ASP A 122 -19.25 -14.97 -6.33
CA ASP A 122 -20.19 -15.69 -5.47
C ASP A 122 -20.98 -14.76 -4.51
N GLY A 123 -20.79 -13.44 -4.62
CA GLY A 123 -21.55 -12.42 -3.90
C GLY A 123 -20.93 -11.94 -2.59
N ALA A 124 -19.70 -12.32 -2.25
CA ALA A 124 -19.02 -11.80 -1.07
C ALA A 124 -18.63 -10.33 -1.25
N ARG A 125 -18.75 -9.53 -0.19
CA ARG A 125 -18.17 -8.18 -0.17
C ARG A 125 -16.64 -8.28 -0.26
N PRO A 126 -15.95 -7.49 -1.10
CA PRO A 126 -14.50 -7.58 -1.29
C PRO A 126 -13.69 -7.56 0.02
N GLY A 127 -14.03 -6.66 0.94
CA GLY A 127 -13.37 -6.59 2.25
C GLY A 127 -13.59 -7.83 3.12
N ALA A 128 -14.78 -8.42 3.09
CA ALA A 128 -15.07 -9.65 3.83
C ALA A 128 -14.32 -10.86 3.24
N ALA A 129 -14.29 -10.97 1.91
CA ALA A 129 -13.53 -12.00 1.21
C ALA A 129 -12.02 -11.89 1.48
N TRP A 130 -11.48 -10.66 1.47
CA TRP A 130 -10.08 -10.42 1.82
C TRP A 130 -9.77 -10.78 3.28
N GLN A 131 -10.64 -10.44 4.25
CA GLN A 131 -10.46 -10.83 5.65
C GLN A 131 -10.47 -12.35 5.85
N ALA A 132 -11.40 -13.05 5.20
CA ALA A 132 -11.45 -14.51 5.25
C ALA A 132 -10.19 -15.14 4.64
N GLY A 133 -9.72 -14.60 3.51
CA GLY A 133 -8.48 -15.03 2.87
C GLY A 133 -7.24 -14.81 3.75
N LEU A 134 -7.19 -13.71 4.50
CA LEU A 134 -6.13 -13.46 5.47
C LEU A 134 -6.19 -14.48 6.60
N ALA A 135 -7.38 -14.67 7.21
CA ALA A 135 -7.57 -15.59 8.33
C ALA A 135 -7.14 -17.02 7.99
N ALA A 136 -7.44 -17.50 6.78
CA ALA A 136 -7.03 -18.82 6.29
C ALA A 136 -5.51 -19.00 6.14
N ARG A 137 -4.76 -17.90 6.03
CA ARG A 137 -3.29 -17.90 5.84
C ARG A 137 -2.52 -17.62 7.13
N LEU A 138 -3.21 -17.32 8.23
CA LEU A 138 -2.55 -17.05 9.50
C LEU A 138 -2.00 -18.35 10.10
N PRO A 139 -0.76 -18.32 10.65
CA PRO A 139 -0.26 -19.45 11.42
C PRO A 139 -1.08 -19.65 12.69
N ARG A 140 -0.91 -20.80 13.36
CA ARG A 140 -1.54 -21.05 14.66
C ARG A 140 -1.22 -19.92 15.65
N GLY A 141 -2.27 -19.38 16.29
CA GLY A 141 -2.15 -18.22 17.19
C GLY A 141 -2.00 -16.87 16.47
N GLY A 142 -1.95 -16.84 15.14
CA GLY A 142 -1.79 -15.62 14.35
C GLY A 142 -2.95 -14.64 14.52
N ALA A 143 -4.18 -15.14 14.66
CA ALA A 143 -5.35 -14.30 14.93
C ALA A 143 -5.21 -13.48 16.23
N ALA A 144 -4.70 -14.10 17.30
CA ALA A 144 -4.44 -13.40 18.56
C ALA A 144 -3.31 -12.37 18.42
N ALA A 145 -2.26 -12.71 17.65
CA ALA A 145 -1.15 -11.79 17.39
C ALA A 145 -1.55 -10.56 16.55
N LEU A 146 -2.56 -10.69 15.67
CA LEU A 146 -3.08 -9.59 14.86
C LEU A 146 -4.30 -8.88 15.46
N ALA A 147 -4.86 -9.36 16.58
CA ALA A 147 -6.03 -8.75 17.21
C ALA A 147 -5.94 -7.21 17.40
N PRO A 148 -4.78 -6.61 17.74
CA PRO A 148 -4.65 -5.15 17.83
C PRO A 148 -4.85 -4.39 16.50
N LEU A 149 -4.69 -5.04 15.35
CA LEU A 149 -4.88 -4.45 14.03
C LEU A 149 -6.32 -4.51 13.54
N ASN A 150 -7.15 -5.40 14.08
CA ASN A 150 -8.51 -5.61 13.59
C ASN A 150 -9.32 -4.31 13.44
N PRO A 151 -9.31 -3.36 14.39
CA PRO A 151 -10.04 -2.10 14.22
C PRO A 151 -9.54 -1.26 13.04
N LEU A 152 -8.23 -1.28 12.77
CA LEU A 152 -7.62 -0.52 11.67
C LEU A 152 -7.87 -1.17 10.32
N ILE A 153 -7.83 -2.51 10.27
CA ILE A 153 -8.19 -3.29 9.08
C ILE A 153 -9.66 -3.04 8.74
N THR A 154 -10.57 -3.14 9.71
CA THR A 154 -11.99 -2.86 9.49
C THR A 154 -12.20 -1.43 8.99
N ALA A 155 -11.59 -0.44 9.65
CA ALA A 155 -11.70 0.96 9.24
C ALA A 155 -11.21 1.20 7.80
N TYR A 156 -10.17 0.50 7.36
CA TYR A 156 -9.67 0.58 5.98
C TYR A 156 -10.63 -0.09 4.98
N LEU A 157 -11.23 -1.22 5.35
CA LEU A 157 -12.07 -2.03 4.47
C LEU A 157 -13.51 -1.52 4.31
N GLU A 158 -14.06 -0.78 5.29
CA GLU A 158 -15.38 -0.15 5.15
C GLU A 158 -15.39 0.99 4.11
N GLY A 159 -14.21 1.41 3.67
CA GLY A 159 -13.98 2.33 2.57
C GLY A 159 -12.69 3.11 2.82
N PRO A 160 -11.97 3.54 1.76
CA PRO A 160 -10.83 4.43 1.96
C PRO A 160 -11.33 5.68 2.72
N PRO A 161 -10.62 6.13 3.77
CA PRO A 161 -11.06 7.24 4.62
C PRO A 161 -11.34 8.46 3.74
N ARG A 162 -12.61 8.83 3.62
CA ARG A 162 -13.07 9.90 2.73
C ARG A 162 -12.78 11.27 3.34
N ALA A 163 -12.75 11.33 4.68
CA ALA A 163 -12.32 12.50 5.41
C ALA A 163 -10.82 12.43 5.77
N LEU A 164 -10.12 13.55 5.61
CA LEU A 164 -8.70 13.68 5.97
C LEU A 164 -8.42 13.30 7.43
N THR A 165 -9.37 13.58 8.32
CA THR A 165 -9.31 13.24 9.75
C THR A 165 -9.31 11.74 10.01
N GLU A 166 -10.13 10.97 9.30
CA GLU A 166 -10.18 9.50 9.39
C GLU A 166 -8.86 8.89 8.92
N ARG A 167 -8.32 9.41 7.81
CA ARG A 167 -7.02 8.98 7.28
C ARG A 167 -5.90 9.21 8.28
N TRP A 168 -5.84 10.40 8.87
CA TRP A 168 -4.85 10.71 9.90
C TRP A 168 -5.04 9.86 11.17
N ALA A 169 -6.28 9.57 11.56
CA ALA A 169 -6.53 8.68 12.70
C ALA A 169 -6.01 7.26 12.42
N LEU A 170 -6.26 6.72 11.22
CA LEU A 170 -5.75 5.44 10.77
C LEU A 170 -4.21 5.42 10.74
N MET A 171 -3.59 6.41 10.10
CA MET A 171 -2.12 6.55 10.06
C MET A 171 -1.51 6.57 11.47
N ARG A 172 -2.01 7.42 12.36
CA ARG A 172 -1.53 7.49 13.76
C ARG A 172 -1.74 6.16 14.50
N GLY A 173 -2.85 5.47 14.25
CA GLY A 173 -3.11 4.14 14.78
C GLY A 173 -2.04 3.13 14.37
N LEU A 174 -1.74 3.07 13.08
CA LEU A 174 -0.72 2.18 12.52
C LEU A 174 0.69 2.53 13.03
N GLU A 175 1.05 3.80 13.08
CA GLU A 175 2.35 4.26 13.60
C GLU A 175 2.54 3.92 15.09
N ARG A 176 1.48 4.00 15.89
CA ARG A 176 1.52 3.57 17.29
C ARG A 176 1.71 2.08 17.39
N LEU A 177 1.03 1.27 16.58
CA LEU A 177 1.20 -0.18 16.58
C LEU A 177 2.60 -0.60 16.11
N LEU A 178 3.12 0.02 15.05
CA LEU A 178 4.47 -0.22 14.54
C LEU A 178 5.55 -0.04 15.63
N ARG A 179 5.36 0.96 16.51
CA ARG A 179 6.25 1.24 17.64
C ARG A 179 5.99 0.35 18.85
N ALA A 180 4.73 0.23 19.26
CA ALA A 180 4.33 -0.48 20.49
C ALA A 180 4.51 -2.00 20.38
N ARG A 181 4.46 -2.56 19.16
CA ARG A 181 4.56 -3.99 18.87
C ARG A 181 5.82 -4.34 18.10
N ALA A 182 6.89 -3.58 18.31
CA ALA A 182 8.17 -3.79 17.62
C ALA A 182 8.69 -5.23 17.80
N GLY A 183 9.00 -5.89 16.69
CA GLY A 183 9.42 -7.30 16.69
C GLY A 183 8.28 -8.32 16.85
N GLU A 184 7.03 -7.88 16.69
CA GLU A 184 5.85 -8.74 16.58
C GLU A 184 5.25 -8.67 15.17
N PRO A 185 4.45 -9.68 14.74
CA PRO A 185 3.82 -9.70 13.42
C PRO A 185 3.01 -8.43 13.14
N ALA A 186 2.27 -7.93 14.13
CA ALA A 186 1.43 -6.74 13.99
C ALA A 186 2.20 -5.50 13.52
N ALA A 187 3.50 -5.38 13.84
CA ALA A 187 4.32 -4.28 13.34
C ALA A 187 4.54 -4.37 11.82
N ALA A 188 4.70 -5.57 11.26
CA ALA A 188 4.87 -5.75 9.82
C ALA A 188 3.61 -5.40 9.03
N PHE A 189 2.45 -5.83 9.52
CA PHE A 189 1.17 -5.44 8.93
C PHE A 189 0.90 -3.93 9.11
N ALA A 190 1.27 -3.34 10.25
CA ALA A 190 1.13 -1.90 10.45
C ALA A 190 2.01 -1.09 9.48
N PHE A 191 3.25 -1.53 9.26
CA PHE A 191 4.16 -0.96 8.26
C PHE A 191 3.59 -1.04 6.85
N LEU A 192 3.11 -2.21 6.43
CA LEU A 192 2.48 -2.39 5.12
C LEU A 192 1.21 -1.53 4.99
N GLY A 193 0.40 -1.41 6.04
CA GLY A 193 -0.76 -0.51 6.05
C GLY A 193 -0.39 0.95 5.85
N LEU A 194 0.71 1.43 6.45
CA LEU A 194 1.21 2.78 6.23
C LEU A 194 1.67 2.99 4.78
N MET A 195 2.39 2.01 4.24
CA MET A 195 2.86 2.06 2.85
C MET A 195 1.72 1.96 1.83
N ALA A 196 0.66 1.21 2.13
CA ALA A 196 -0.56 1.17 1.33
C ALA A 196 -1.23 2.56 1.27
N LEU A 197 -1.30 3.27 2.39
CA LEU A 197 -1.84 4.64 2.42
C LEU A 197 -0.98 5.62 1.61
N ASP A 198 0.34 5.48 1.63
CA ASP A 198 1.23 6.31 0.79
C ASP A 198 1.06 5.98 -0.69
N LEU A 199 0.95 4.69 -1.04
CA LEU A 199 0.68 4.24 -2.40
C LEU A 199 -0.62 4.83 -2.94
N GLU A 200 -1.70 4.80 -2.17
CA GLU A 200 -2.99 5.37 -2.57
C GLU A 200 -2.88 6.89 -2.81
N ARG A 201 -2.11 7.58 -1.96
CA ARG A 201 -1.83 9.02 -2.12
C ARG A 201 -1.07 9.29 -3.41
N LEU A 202 0.02 8.56 -3.63
CA LEU A 202 0.88 8.68 -4.80
C LEU A 202 0.10 8.38 -6.08
N ARG A 203 -0.67 7.28 -6.09
CA ARG A 203 -1.55 6.92 -7.22
C ARG A 203 -2.49 8.08 -7.56
N GLY A 204 -3.17 8.65 -6.56
CA GLY A 204 -4.05 9.79 -6.77
C GLY A 204 -3.33 10.99 -7.38
N ALA A 205 -2.16 11.35 -6.85
CA ALA A 205 -1.36 12.47 -7.36
C ALA A 205 -0.91 12.25 -8.81
N LEU A 206 -0.37 11.07 -9.14
CA LEU A 206 0.13 10.78 -10.49
C LEU A 206 -1.00 10.69 -11.53
N LEU A 207 -2.15 10.13 -11.17
CA LEU A 207 -3.32 10.06 -12.06
C LEU A 207 -3.93 11.45 -12.29
N LEU A 208 -4.03 12.28 -11.26
CA LEU A 208 -4.51 13.66 -11.40
C LEU A 208 -3.57 14.50 -12.28
N ALA A 209 -2.25 14.40 -12.05
CA ALA A 209 -1.24 15.06 -12.87
C ALA A 209 -1.28 14.62 -14.35
N ARG A 210 -1.81 13.42 -14.64
CA ARG A 210 -2.02 12.93 -16.02
C ARG A 210 -3.31 13.45 -16.65
N LEU A 211 -4.37 13.66 -15.87
CA LEU A 211 -5.68 14.13 -16.32
C LEU A 211 -5.71 15.64 -16.62
N PHE A 212 -4.89 16.43 -15.92
CA PHE A 212 -4.82 17.88 -16.09
C PHE A 212 -3.41 18.35 -16.49
N PRO A 213 -2.88 17.93 -17.66
CA PRO A 213 -1.68 18.58 -18.17
C PRO A 213 -2.05 20.04 -18.43
N VAL A 214 -1.35 21.00 -17.79
CA VAL A 214 -1.49 22.41 -18.16
C VAL A 214 -1.04 22.51 -19.62
N THR A 215 -1.99 22.64 -20.54
CA THR A 215 -1.71 22.99 -21.92
C THR A 215 -0.97 24.32 -21.89
N GLY A 216 0.29 24.31 -22.28
CA GLY A 216 1.05 25.53 -22.55
C GLY A 216 0.55 26.22 -23.81
N GLU A 217 -0.76 26.45 -23.92
CA GLU A 217 -1.35 27.29 -24.96
C GLU A 217 -1.57 28.69 -24.38
N GLY A 218 -0.43 29.35 -24.18
CA GLY A 218 -0.32 30.79 -24.11
C GLY A 218 0.86 31.21 -24.98
N GLU A 219 0.54 31.81 -26.12
CA GLU A 219 1.39 32.70 -26.94
C GLU A 219 2.47 32.06 -27.85
N ALA A 220 2.09 31.86 -29.11
CA ALA A 220 2.81 32.53 -30.20
C ALA A 220 1.76 33.23 -31.08
N ALA A 221 1.94 34.55 -31.21
CA ALA A 221 1.08 35.49 -31.91
C ALA A 221 0.97 35.25 -33.42
#